data_AF-A0A2R9SQS4-F1
#
_entry.id   AF-A0A2R9SQS4-F1
#
_cell.length_a   1.000
_cell.length_b   1.000
_cell.length_c   1.000
_cell.angle_alpha   90.00
_cell.angle_beta   90.00
_cell.angle_gamma   90.00
#
_symmetry.space_group_name_H-M   'P 1'
#
loop_
_entity.id
_entity.type
_entity.pdbx_description
1 polymer ?
#
loop_
_entity_poly.entity_id
_entity_poly.type
_entity_poly.pdbx_seq_one_letter_code
_entity_poly.pdbx_strand_id
1 'polypeptide(L)'
;MSNVHRLKPDIHSLHGFFSKELEPALYIQSGDTVLYQTLDASWGIAKRSAPGAPRTKFTERKPGRQEKQFGHALVGPVHIEGAKAGDTLEIQINEIIPGSWGWTSAGGFPSYWNEKLGMRDVQEIMLDFELDAKTLIGRSQFGTFKYSVGLKPFMGIMGMPPGEEGQHTTFMPRPYGGNLDCKELTAGSTLYLPIPVDGGLFSTGDGHAVQGDGEVSGPARGNVPWRR
;
A
#
# COMPACT_ATOMS: atom_id res chain seq x y z
N MET A 1 -12.92 19.11 18.75
CA MET A 1 -13.10 17.65 18.93
C MET A 1 -12.63 17.02 17.65
N SER A 2 -11.72 16.04 17.72
CA SER A 2 -11.23 15.31 16.55
C SER A 2 -12.35 14.43 15.98
N ASN A 3 -12.56 14.50 14.66
CA ASN A 3 -13.54 13.67 13.98
C ASN A 3 -12.91 12.37 13.48
N VAL A 4 -13.75 11.36 13.28
CA VAL A 4 -13.35 10.07 12.71
C VAL A 4 -13.99 9.89 11.35
N HIS A 5 -13.18 9.81 10.32
CA HIS A 5 -13.59 9.63 8.93
C HIS A 5 -13.33 8.20 8.46
N ARG A 6 -14.03 7.77 7.40
CA ARG A 6 -13.82 6.46 6.78
C ARG A 6 -13.59 6.64 5.29
N LEU A 7 -12.49 6.10 4.78
CA LEU A 7 -12.16 6.14 3.37
C LEU A 7 -12.06 4.71 2.82
N LYS A 8 -13.00 4.36 1.94
CA LYS A 8 -13.13 3.03 1.35
C LYS A 8 -12.54 3.01 -0.06
N PRO A 9 -12.07 1.86 -0.56
CA PRO A 9 -11.58 1.75 -1.92
C PRO A 9 -12.76 1.74 -2.90
N ASP A 10 -12.84 2.76 -3.75
CA ASP A 10 -13.84 2.88 -4.81
C ASP A 10 -13.31 3.71 -5.99
N ILE A 11 -14.15 3.99 -6.98
CA ILE A 11 -13.75 4.70 -8.22
C ILE A 11 -13.30 6.15 -7.96
N HIS A 12 -13.63 6.72 -6.79
CA HIS A 12 -13.35 8.09 -6.37
C HIS A 12 -12.17 8.19 -5.41
N SER A 13 -11.75 7.10 -4.77
CA SER A 13 -10.67 7.11 -3.79
C SER A 13 -9.42 6.38 -4.25
N LEU A 14 -9.53 5.47 -5.22
CA LEU A 14 -8.38 4.71 -5.71
C LEU A 14 -7.61 5.47 -6.79
N HIS A 15 -6.28 5.34 -6.76
CA HIS A 15 -5.37 5.84 -7.80
C HIS A 15 -4.03 5.07 -7.77
N GLY A 16 -3.32 5.04 -8.91
CA GLY A 16 -2.06 4.29 -9.10
C GLY A 16 -0.78 5.13 -9.16
N PHE A 17 -0.90 6.42 -8.91
CA PHE A 17 0.18 7.41 -9.06
C PHE A 17 0.00 8.53 -8.04
N PHE A 18 1.06 9.25 -7.72
CA PHE A 18 0.96 10.52 -7.01
C PHE A 18 0.80 11.66 -8.01
N SER A 19 -0.11 12.61 -7.74
CA SER A 19 -0.19 13.87 -8.48
C SER A 19 -0.89 14.93 -7.65
N LYS A 20 -0.41 16.18 -7.72
CA LYS A 20 -1.07 17.32 -7.08
C LYS A 20 -2.38 17.73 -7.78
N GLU A 21 -2.65 17.18 -8.96
CA GLU A 21 -3.83 17.46 -9.77
C GLU A 21 -5.01 16.51 -9.45
N LEU A 22 -4.80 15.56 -8.53
CA LEU A 22 -5.86 14.65 -8.10
C LEU A 22 -6.85 15.35 -7.19
N GLU A 23 -8.12 15.35 -7.60
CA GLU A 23 -9.25 15.75 -6.75
C GLU A 23 -9.23 14.97 -5.42
N PRO A 24 -9.26 15.63 -4.25
CA PRO A 24 -9.29 14.96 -2.97
C PRO A 24 -10.49 14.01 -2.83
N ALA A 25 -10.25 12.81 -2.31
CA ALA A 25 -11.30 11.86 -1.98
C ALA A 25 -11.96 12.15 -0.63
N LEU A 26 -11.27 12.90 0.24
CA LEU A 26 -11.73 13.28 1.57
C LEU A 26 -11.04 14.59 1.99
N TYR A 27 -11.74 15.43 2.73
CA TYR A 27 -11.22 16.64 3.38
C TYR A 27 -11.28 16.46 4.90
N ILE A 28 -10.20 16.75 5.60
CA ILE A 28 -10.10 16.63 7.06
C ILE A 28 -9.50 17.88 7.70
N GLN A 29 -9.64 18.00 9.01
CA GLN A 29 -8.93 18.99 9.82
C GLN A 29 -7.72 18.35 10.52
N SER A 30 -6.74 19.16 10.91
CA SER A 30 -5.64 18.68 11.77
C SER A 30 -6.19 18.07 13.07
N GLY A 31 -5.65 16.91 13.46
CA GLY A 31 -6.11 16.13 14.61
C GLY A 31 -7.25 15.14 14.32
N ASP A 32 -7.83 15.15 13.13
CA ASP A 32 -8.82 14.13 12.73
C ASP A 32 -8.17 12.75 12.53
N THR A 33 -8.96 11.69 12.66
CA THR A 33 -8.56 10.30 12.38
C THR A 33 -9.24 9.81 11.11
N VAL A 34 -8.49 9.11 10.25
CA VAL A 34 -9.04 8.49 9.03
C VAL A 34 -8.86 6.97 9.11
N LEU A 35 -9.97 6.23 8.99
CA LEU A 35 -9.95 4.78 8.85
C LEU A 35 -9.87 4.44 7.35
N TYR A 36 -8.69 4.02 6.92
CA TYR A 36 -8.45 3.55 5.56
C TYR A 36 -8.86 2.08 5.41
N GLN A 37 -9.58 1.78 4.34
CA GLN A 37 -9.66 0.42 3.79
C GLN A 37 -8.89 0.40 2.48
N THR A 38 -7.90 -0.47 2.37
CA THR A 38 -7.03 -0.57 1.18
C THR A 38 -7.33 -1.84 0.38
N LEU A 39 -6.83 -1.87 -0.85
CA LEU A 39 -6.66 -3.10 -1.62
C LEU A 39 -5.24 -3.64 -1.38
N ASP A 40 -4.92 -4.81 -1.92
CA ASP A 40 -3.52 -5.16 -2.04
C ASP A 40 -2.82 -4.31 -3.12
N ALA A 41 -1.50 -4.23 -3.01
CA ALA A 41 -0.61 -3.46 -3.87
C ALA A 41 -0.94 -3.55 -5.37
N SER A 42 -1.29 -4.76 -5.83
CA SER A 42 -1.55 -5.06 -7.24
C SER A 42 -3.04 -5.11 -7.60
N TRP A 43 -3.86 -4.32 -6.89
CA TRP A 43 -5.27 -4.06 -7.18
C TRP A 43 -6.22 -5.22 -6.98
N GLY A 44 -5.80 -6.30 -6.33
CA GLY A 44 -6.66 -7.46 -6.11
C GLY A 44 -7.73 -7.23 -5.04
N ILE A 45 -8.87 -7.90 -5.24
CA ILE A 45 -10.05 -7.76 -4.37
C ILE A 45 -10.48 -9.08 -3.73
N ALA A 46 -9.85 -10.19 -4.12
CA ALA A 46 -10.16 -11.51 -3.61
C ALA A 46 -8.92 -12.42 -3.56
N LYS A 47 -8.95 -13.39 -2.64
CA LYS A 47 -7.97 -14.48 -2.61
C LYS A 47 -8.04 -15.27 -3.90
N ARG A 48 -6.92 -15.86 -4.31
CA ARG A 48 -6.91 -16.72 -5.50
C ARG A 48 -7.74 -17.97 -5.31
N SER A 49 -8.30 -18.48 -6.40
CA SER A 49 -9.11 -19.70 -6.40
C SER A 49 -8.28 -20.98 -6.41
N ALA A 50 -7.10 -20.94 -7.01
CA ALA A 50 -6.14 -22.05 -7.10
C ALA A 50 -4.71 -21.52 -7.28
N PRO A 51 -3.66 -22.33 -7.03
CA PRO A 51 -2.28 -21.96 -7.33
C PRO A 51 -2.13 -21.51 -8.78
N GLY A 52 -1.56 -20.32 -9.01
CA GLY A 52 -1.34 -19.75 -10.35
C GLY A 52 -2.60 -19.24 -11.06
N ALA A 53 -3.79 -19.36 -10.47
CA ALA A 53 -5.01 -18.81 -11.07
C ALA A 53 -4.93 -17.28 -11.22
N PRO A 54 -5.60 -16.69 -12.24
CA PRO A 54 -5.65 -15.24 -12.39
C PRO A 54 -6.23 -14.55 -11.15
N ARG A 55 -5.69 -13.36 -10.83
CA ARG A 55 -6.19 -12.55 -9.71
C ARG A 55 -7.40 -11.74 -10.15
N THR A 56 -8.44 -11.68 -9.30
CA THR A 56 -9.56 -10.75 -9.49
C THR A 56 -9.12 -9.37 -9.02
N LYS A 57 -9.12 -8.39 -9.94
CA LYS A 57 -8.65 -7.02 -9.69
C LYS A 57 -9.76 -5.99 -9.82
N PHE A 58 -9.61 -4.91 -9.07
CA PHE A 58 -10.38 -3.68 -9.27
C PHE A 58 -9.82 -2.92 -10.47
N THR A 59 -10.66 -2.62 -11.46
CA THR A 59 -10.23 -1.98 -12.72
C THR A 59 -10.98 -0.68 -13.02
N GLU A 60 -12.17 -0.49 -12.44
CA GLU A 60 -13.05 0.64 -12.74
C GLU A 60 -12.62 1.91 -12.00
N ARG A 61 -12.05 2.89 -12.71
CA ARG A 61 -11.60 4.17 -12.13
C ARG A 61 -12.03 5.34 -13.00
N LYS A 62 -12.32 6.48 -12.37
CA LYS A 62 -12.57 7.75 -13.08
C LYS A 62 -11.39 8.11 -13.99
N PRO A 63 -11.61 8.76 -15.15
CA PRO A 63 -10.54 9.10 -16.10
C PRO A 63 -9.33 9.81 -15.47
N GLY A 64 -9.55 10.80 -14.60
CA GLY A 64 -8.48 11.53 -13.91
C GLY A 64 -7.66 10.72 -12.90
N ARG A 65 -8.09 9.49 -12.59
CA ARG A 65 -7.44 8.57 -11.64
C ARG A 65 -6.81 7.35 -12.31
N GLN A 66 -6.86 7.28 -13.64
CA GLN A 66 -6.24 6.20 -14.41
C GLN A 66 -4.76 6.49 -14.62
N GLU A 67 -3.93 5.55 -14.19
CA GLU A 67 -2.48 5.57 -14.33
C GLU A 67 -2.05 5.34 -15.79
N LYS A 68 -1.07 6.11 -16.26
CA LYS A 68 -0.44 5.92 -17.59
C LYS A 68 0.52 4.73 -17.59
N GLN A 69 1.06 4.40 -16.43
CA GLN A 69 1.95 3.27 -16.18
C GLN A 69 1.46 2.55 -14.93
N PHE A 70 1.71 1.25 -14.82
CA PHE A 70 1.33 0.49 -13.64
C PHE A 70 1.88 1.12 -12.35
N GLY A 71 1.11 1.03 -11.27
CA GLY A 71 1.53 1.46 -9.94
C GLY A 71 0.66 0.82 -8.86
N HIS A 72 1.06 1.01 -7.61
CA HIS A 72 0.39 0.43 -6.45
C HIS A 72 -1.02 1.01 -6.25
N ALA A 73 -1.96 0.18 -5.78
CA ALA A 73 -3.30 0.63 -5.42
C ALA A 73 -3.27 1.51 -4.16
N LEU A 74 -3.34 2.83 -4.34
CA LEU A 74 -3.41 3.80 -3.25
C LEU A 74 -4.83 4.27 -3.00
N VAL A 75 -5.12 4.60 -1.74
CA VAL A 75 -6.39 5.18 -1.31
C VAL A 75 -6.14 6.63 -0.87
N GLY A 76 -6.82 7.56 -1.52
CA GLY A 76 -6.61 9.00 -1.34
C GLY A 76 -6.90 9.81 -2.62
N PRO A 77 -6.30 11.00 -2.76
CA PRO A 77 -5.61 11.72 -1.69
C PRO A 77 -6.59 12.31 -0.67
N VAL A 78 -6.12 12.51 0.55
CA VAL A 78 -6.80 13.23 1.62
C VAL A 78 -6.24 14.64 1.71
N HIS A 79 -7.14 15.62 1.60
CA HIS A 79 -6.81 17.03 1.79
C HIS A 79 -6.92 17.40 3.27
N ILE A 80 -5.93 18.11 3.77
CA ILE A 80 -5.83 18.59 5.16
C ILE A 80 -6.01 20.09 5.15
N GLU A 81 -7.10 20.57 5.74
CA GLU A 81 -7.43 21.99 5.76
C GLU A 81 -6.33 22.79 6.48
N GLY A 82 -5.93 23.91 5.86
CA GLY A 82 -4.89 24.79 6.38
C GLY A 82 -3.45 24.31 6.21
N ALA A 83 -3.19 23.07 5.76
CA ALA A 83 -1.83 22.58 5.52
C ALA A 83 -1.17 23.33 4.35
N LYS A 84 0.08 23.81 4.54
CA LYS A 84 0.84 24.56 3.53
C LYS A 84 2.12 23.84 3.13
N ALA A 85 2.54 24.07 1.89
CA ALA A 85 3.85 23.62 1.45
C ALA A 85 4.96 24.21 2.35
N GLY A 86 5.86 23.35 2.84
CA GLY A 86 6.89 23.68 3.82
C GLY A 86 6.55 23.32 5.27
N ASP A 87 5.29 23.04 5.59
CA ASP A 87 4.90 22.52 6.90
C ASP A 87 5.37 21.06 7.07
N THR A 88 5.14 20.50 8.27
CA THR A 88 5.36 19.07 8.55
C THR A 88 4.03 18.40 8.85
N LEU A 89 3.74 17.31 8.14
CA LEU A 89 2.64 16.41 8.44
C LEU A 89 3.09 15.37 9.45
N GLU A 90 2.44 15.34 10.61
CA GLU A 90 2.52 14.25 11.59
C GLU A 90 1.46 13.18 11.26
N ILE A 91 1.89 11.93 11.12
CA ILE A 91 1.04 10.78 10.83
C ILE A 91 1.18 9.79 11.98
N GLN A 92 0.17 9.74 12.86
CA GLN A 92 0.10 8.76 13.94
C GLN A 92 -0.59 7.49 13.46
N ILE A 93 0.11 6.36 13.52
CA ILE A 93 -0.42 5.06 13.12
C ILE A 93 -1.09 4.43 14.33
N ASN A 94 -2.40 4.61 14.46
CA ASN A 94 -3.13 4.11 15.62
C ASN A 94 -3.27 2.59 15.63
N GLU A 95 -3.69 2.01 14.52
CA GLU A 95 -3.95 0.58 14.38
C GLU A 95 -3.76 0.14 12.94
N ILE A 96 -3.23 -1.08 12.75
CA ILE A 96 -3.17 -1.74 11.44
C ILE A 96 -3.68 -3.17 11.62
N ILE A 97 -4.78 -3.48 10.94
CA ILE A 97 -5.40 -4.82 10.98
C ILE A 97 -5.17 -5.48 9.62
N PRO A 98 -4.51 -6.66 9.57
CA PRO A 98 -4.24 -7.34 8.31
C PRO A 98 -5.52 -7.93 7.70
N GLY A 99 -5.49 -8.16 6.39
CA GLY A 99 -6.57 -8.83 5.68
C GLY A 99 -6.59 -10.32 5.96
N SER A 100 -7.49 -11.03 5.27
CA SER A 100 -7.63 -12.49 5.41
C SER A 100 -6.70 -13.31 4.50
N TRP A 101 -6.04 -12.66 3.55
CA TRP A 101 -5.14 -13.30 2.60
C TRP A 101 -4.05 -12.35 2.13
N GLY A 102 -2.96 -12.92 1.63
CA GLY A 102 -1.86 -12.19 1.03
C GLY A 102 -1.03 -13.05 0.10
N TRP A 103 -0.06 -12.46 -0.58
CA TRP A 103 0.78 -13.18 -1.54
C TRP A 103 2.18 -12.56 -1.63
N THR A 104 3.18 -13.34 -2.04
CA THR A 104 4.50 -12.83 -2.43
C THR A 104 4.96 -13.56 -3.67
N SER A 105 5.86 -12.94 -4.42
CA SER A 105 6.50 -13.60 -5.55
C SER A 105 8.00 -13.32 -5.61
N ALA A 106 8.72 -14.20 -6.32
CA ALA A 106 10.15 -14.10 -6.54
C ALA A 106 10.53 -14.73 -7.88
N GLY A 107 11.51 -14.14 -8.57
CA GLY A 107 12.03 -14.63 -9.84
C GLY A 107 11.10 -14.40 -11.03
N GLY A 108 11.63 -14.55 -12.25
CA GLY A 108 10.87 -14.44 -13.50
C GLY A 108 10.61 -13.02 -14.00
N PHE A 109 11.24 -12.01 -13.39
CA PHE A 109 11.15 -10.61 -13.81
C PHE A 109 12.47 -9.86 -13.55
N PRO A 110 12.76 -8.79 -14.31
CA PRO A 110 13.96 -8.00 -14.11
C PRO A 110 13.88 -7.21 -12.79
N SER A 111 14.79 -7.50 -11.86
CA SER A 111 15.06 -6.72 -10.66
C SER A 111 16.53 -6.87 -10.31
N TYR A 112 17.11 -5.90 -9.57
CA TYR A 112 18.50 -5.96 -9.14
C TYR A 112 18.82 -7.29 -8.43
N TRP A 113 17.95 -7.72 -7.51
CA TRP A 113 18.15 -8.95 -6.76
C TRP A 113 17.90 -10.20 -7.59
N ASN A 114 16.89 -10.23 -8.46
CA ASN A 114 16.68 -11.37 -9.35
C ASN A 114 17.89 -11.56 -10.28
N GLU A 115 18.53 -10.49 -10.73
CA GLU A 115 19.78 -10.58 -11.49
C GLU A 115 20.94 -11.09 -10.65
N LYS A 116 21.15 -10.54 -9.44
CA LYS A 116 22.25 -10.96 -8.56
C LYS A 116 22.10 -12.38 -8.03
N LEU A 117 20.88 -12.87 -7.87
CA LEU A 117 20.57 -14.21 -7.37
C LEU A 117 20.39 -15.25 -8.49
N GLY A 118 20.52 -14.86 -9.77
CA GLY A 118 20.31 -15.76 -10.91
C GLY A 118 18.85 -16.22 -11.05
N MET A 119 17.91 -15.43 -10.55
CA MET A 119 16.47 -15.69 -10.56
C MET A 119 15.72 -14.90 -11.65
N ARG A 120 16.41 -14.13 -12.50
CA ARG A 120 15.76 -13.36 -13.57
C ARG A 120 15.03 -14.26 -14.57
N ASP A 121 15.67 -15.32 -15.03
CA ASP A 121 15.18 -16.20 -16.09
C ASP A 121 14.55 -17.51 -15.56
N VAL A 122 14.36 -17.63 -14.24
CA VAL A 122 13.62 -18.75 -13.64
C VAL A 122 12.12 -18.44 -13.66
N GLN A 123 11.29 -19.48 -13.63
CA GLN A 123 9.85 -19.29 -13.50
C GLN A 123 9.52 -18.54 -12.19
N GLU A 124 8.67 -17.52 -12.28
CA GLU A 124 8.19 -16.79 -11.10
C GLU A 124 7.52 -17.77 -10.13
N ILE A 125 8.03 -17.77 -8.89
CA ILE A 125 7.46 -18.52 -7.79
C ILE A 125 6.51 -17.59 -7.07
N MET A 126 5.28 -18.05 -6.85
CA MET A 126 4.29 -17.29 -6.12
C MET A 126 3.74 -18.10 -4.96
N LEU A 127 3.71 -17.47 -3.79
CA LEU A 127 3.23 -18.06 -2.54
C LEU A 127 2.00 -17.30 -2.05
N ASP A 128 0.88 -18.00 -1.93
CA ASP A 128 -0.36 -17.47 -1.38
C ASP A 128 -0.54 -17.84 0.09
N PHE A 129 -1.03 -16.89 0.88
CA PHE A 129 -1.22 -17.01 2.32
C PHE A 129 -2.69 -16.83 2.71
N GLU A 130 -3.14 -17.66 3.65
CA GLU A 130 -4.24 -17.33 4.55
C GLU A 130 -3.68 -16.65 5.80
N LEU A 131 -4.36 -15.61 6.25
CA LEU A 131 -3.89 -14.73 7.32
C LEU A 131 -4.96 -14.63 8.40
N ASP A 132 -4.51 -14.73 9.64
CA ASP A 132 -5.37 -14.58 10.80
C ASP A 132 -4.99 -13.30 11.55
N ALA A 133 -5.89 -12.32 11.53
CA ALA A 133 -5.72 -11.04 12.20
C ALA A 133 -5.76 -11.13 13.73
N LYS A 134 -6.35 -12.20 14.30
CA LYS A 134 -6.42 -12.40 15.75
C LYS A 134 -5.14 -13.03 16.28
N THR A 135 -4.65 -14.05 15.61
CA THR A 135 -3.42 -14.75 16.03
C THR A 135 -2.15 -14.12 15.47
N LEU A 136 -2.27 -13.21 14.49
CA LEU A 136 -1.16 -12.63 13.74
C LEU A 136 -0.26 -13.71 13.14
N ILE A 137 -0.87 -14.72 12.50
CA ILE A 137 -0.15 -15.80 11.83
C ILE A 137 -0.63 -15.93 10.37
N GLY A 138 0.34 -16.03 9.45
CA GLY A 138 0.11 -16.41 8.06
C GLY A 138 0.53 -17.85 7.78
N ARG A 139 -0.27 -18.57 6.98
CA ARG A 139 -0.02 -19.97 6.55
C ARG A 139 -0.29 -20.13 5.07
N SER A 140 0.18 -21.21 4.46
CA SER A 140 -0.10 -21.50 3.05
C SER A 140 -1.60 -21.61 2.79
N GLN A 141 -2.10 -20.86 1.81
CA GLN A 141 -3.50 -20.95 1.38
C GLN A 141 -3.82 -22.31 0.75
N PHE A 142 -2.86 -22.89 0.03
CA PHE A 142 -3.07 -24.12 -0.76
C PHE A 142 -2.29 -25.32 -0.22
N GLY A 143 -1.68 -25.21 0.97
CA GLY A 143 -0.83 -26.27 1.53
C GLY A 143 0.46 -26.53 0.75
N THR A 144 0.89 -25.58 -0.10
CA THR A 144 2.11 -25.68 -0.93
C THR A 144 3.40 -25.57 -0.12
N PHE A 145 3.32 -25.09 1.12
CA PHE A 145 4.41 -25.07 2.09
C PHE A 145 3.89 -25.28 3.51
N LYS A 146 4.75 -25.78 4.41
CA LYS A 146 4.36 -26.26 5.75
C LYS A 146 4.68 -25.28 6.90
N TYR A 147 5.41 -24.21 6.63
CA TYR A 147 5.77 -23.22 7.66
C TYR A 147 4.68 -22.15 7.81
N SER A 148 4.63 -21.57 9.01
CA SER A 148 3.85 -20.38 9.32
C SER A 148 4.77 -19.18 9.50
N VAL A 149 4.24 -17.97 9.29
CA VAL A 149 4.95 -16.72 9.53
C VAL A 149 4.21 -15.89 10.58
N GLY A 150 4.94 -15.28 11.50
CA GLY A 150 4.38 -14.26 12.39
C GLY A 150 4.13 -12.97 11.60
N LEU A 151 2.96 -12.36 11.79
CA LEU A 151 2.59 -11.11 11.13
C LEU A 151 3.06 -9.92 11.96
N LYS A 152 3.59 -8.91 11.28
CA LYS A 152 3.89 -7.59 11.84
C LYS A 152 3.43 -6.55 10.81
N PRO A 153 2.11 -6.25 10.76
CA PRO A 153 1.54 -5.49 9.68
C PRO A 153 1.98 -4.02 9.66
N PHE A 154 2.22 -3.48 8.48
CA PHE A 154 2.54 -2.07 8.26
C PHE A 154 2.07 -1.64 6.86
N MET A 155 2.06 -0.33 6.59
CA MET A 155 1.78 0.22 5.26
C MET A 155 3.10 0.53 4.54
N GLY A 156 3.34 -0.08 3.38
CA GLY A 156 4.54 0.17 2.57
C GLY A 156 4.54 1.59 2.00
N ILE A 157 3.36 2.05 1.55
CA ILE A 157 3.18 3.39 1.00
C ILE A 157 2.43 4.32 1.95
N MET A 158 3.09 5.41 2.33
CA MET A 158 2.48 6.57 2.99
C MET A 158 3.17 7.83 2.45
N GLY A 159 2.43 8.72 1.78
CA GLY A 159 3.06 9.92 1.25
C GLY A 159 2.13 10.87 0.50
N MET A 160 2.74 11.93 -0.01
CA MET A 160 2.11 13.03 -0.75
C MET A 160 2.70 13.15 -2.16
N PRO A 161 2.07 13.87 -3.10
CA PRO A 161 2.66 14.15 -4.41
C PRO A 161 3.74 15.25 -4.35
N PRO A 162 4.73 15.27 -5.28
CA PRO A 162 5.57 16.46 -5.45
C PRO A 162 4.75 17.68 -5.88
N GLY A 163 5.39 18.86 -5.79
CA GLY A 163 4.88 20.10 -6.38
C GLY A 163 4.93 20.14 -7.92
N GLU A 164 5.60 19.19 -8.55
CA GLU A 164 5.65 19.02 -10.01
C GLU A 164 4.33 18.45 -10.55
N GLU A 165 3.88 18.97 -11.69
CA GLU A 165 2.68 18.49 -12.39
C GLU A 165 2.85 17.09 -12.97
N GLY A 166 1.72 16.45 -13.31
CA GLY A 166 1.69 15.14 -13.94
C GLY A 166 1.62 13.97 -12.95
N GLN A 167 1.77 12.76 -13.51
CA GLN A 167 1.71 11.51 -12.74
C GLN A 167 3.11 11.09 -12.30
N HIS A 168 3.25 10.84 -11.01
CA HIS A 168 4.49 10.41 -10.39
C HIS A 168 4.36 8.96 -9.94
N THR A 169 5.39 8.16 -10.26
CA THR A 169 5.44 6.74 -9.92
C THR A 169 5.29 6.51 -8.41
N THR A 170 4.59 5.42 -8.07
CA THR A 170 4.46 4.91 -6.71
C THR A 170 5.57 3.93 -6.32
N PHE A 171 6.52 3.63 -7.21
CA PHE A 171 7.61 2.68 -6.93
C PHE A 171 8.80 3.31 -6.20
N MET A 172 9.00 4.63 -6.34
CA MET A 172 10.15 5.30 -5.74
C MET A 172 9.75 6.00 -4.44
N PRO A 173 10.46 5.75 -3.32
CA PRO A 173 10.35 6.61 -2.14
C PRO A 173 10.84 8.02 -2.47
N ARG A 174 10.32 8.99 -1.73
CA ARG A 174 10.54 10.43 -1.91
C ARG A 174 10.72 11.10 -0.54
N PRO A 175 11.25 12.33 -0.49
CA PRO A 175 11.40 13.07 0.77
C PRO A 175 10.08 13.28 1.53
N TYR A 176 8.95 13.30 0.83
CA TYR A 176 7.59 13.45 1.35
C TYR A 176 6.84 12.11 1.41
N GLY A 177 7.56 11.02 1.65
CA GLY A 177 7.02 9.67 1.82
C GLY A 177 7.03 8.85 0.53
N GLY A 178 5.96 8.11 0.25
CA GLY A 178 5.85 7.19 -0.88
C GLY A 178 6.15 5.76 -0.45
N ASN A 179 6.82 4.99 -1.31
CA ASN A 179 7.13 3.56 -1.10
C ASN A 179 8.31 3.37 -0.14
N LEU A 180 8.04 3.60 1.15
CA LEU A 180 9.06 3.59 2.20
C LEU A 180 9.47 2.17 2.57
N ASP A 181 8.52 1.23 2.56
CA ASP A 181 8.72 -0.18 2.89
C ASP A 181 9.49 -0.39 4.21
N CYS A 182 9.19 0.45 5.19
CA CYS A 182 9.82 0.43 6.52
C CYS A 182 8.93 -0.36 7.48
N LYS A 183 9.32 -1.60 7.77
CA LYS A 183 8.58 -2.55 8.62
C LYS A 183 8.43 -2.11 10.09
N GLU A 184 9.14 -1.06 10.49
CA GLU A 184 9.05 -0.40 11.80
C GLU A 184 7.88 0.58 11.90
N LEU A 185 7.26 0.96 10.77
CA LEU A 185 6.08 1.84 10.73
C LEU A 185 4.79 1.06 11.07
N THR A 186 4.76 0.47 12.26
CA THR A 186 3.62 -0.29 12.79
C THR A 186 2.67 0.56 13.62
N ALA A 187 1.57 -0.03 14.09
CA ALA A 187 0.72 0.58 15.10
C ALA A 187 1.56 1.08 16.31
N GLY A 188 1.27 2.31 16.75
CA GLY A 188 2.02 3.04 17.77
C GLY A 188 3.17 3.91 17.23
N SER A 189 3.55 3.78 15.96
CA SER A 189 4.58 4.62 15.35
C SER A 189 4.02 5.96 14.88
N THR A 190 4.87 6.99 14.88
CA THR A 190 4.57 8.30 14.29
C THR A 190 5.57 8.58 13.17
N LEU A 191 5.06 8.93 11.99
CA LEU A 191 5.84 9.34 10.84
C LEU A 191 5.69 10.85 10.62
N TYR A 192 6.80 11.55 10.45
CA TYR A 192 6.83 12.98 10.14
C TYR A 192 7.33 13.17 8.70
N LEU A 193 6.54 13.84 7.87
CA LEU A 193 6.88 14.11 6.47
C LEU A 193 6.77 15.61 6.16
N PRO A 194 7.70 16.21 5.42
CA PRO A 194 7.53 17.57 4.93
C PRO A 194 6.37 17.62 3.92
N ILE A 195 5.55 18.66 4.01
CA ILE A 195 4.42 18.90 3.11
C ILE A 195 4.93 19.56 1.84
N PRO A 196 4.81 18.92 0.66
CA PRO A 196 5.33 19.47 -0.59
C PRO A 196 4.33 20.39 -1.32
N VAL A 197 3.03 20.27 -1.03
CA VAL A 197 1.95 21.01 -1.69
C VAL A 197 0.88 21.43 -0.69
N ASP A 198 0.24 22.57 -0.94
CA ASP A 198 -0.88 23.06 -0.14
C ASP A 198 -2.01 22.01 -0.08
N GLY A 199 -2.63 21.90 1.09
CA GLY A 199 -3.66 20.90 1.37
C GLY A 199 -3.09 19.48 1.60
N GLY A 200 -1.78 19.27 1.48
CA GLY A 200 -1.15 17.98 1.67
C GLY A 200 -1.38 17.02 0.52
N LEU A 201 -2.55 16.39 0.43
CA LEU A 201 -2.88 15.30 -0.51
C LEU A 201 -2.25 13.95 -0.13
N PHE A 202 -2.42 13.57 1.14
CA PHE A 202 -1.88 12.32 1.69
C PHE A 202 -2.61 11.08 1.14
N SER A 203 -1.85 10.07 0.73
CA SER A 203 -2.38 8.78 0.29
C SER A 203 -1.60 7.64 0.93
N THR A 204 -2.28 6.51 1.14
CA THR A 204 -1.64 5.29 1.63
C THR A 204 -2.18 4.05 0.92
N GLY A 205 -1.37 3.01 0.88
CA GLY A 205 -1.67 1.75 0.22
C GLY A 205 -0.51 0.79 0.42
N ASP A 206 -0.52 -0.30 -0.35
CA ASP A 206 0.52 -1.33 -0.27
C ASP A 206 0.66 -1.90 1.16
N GLY A 207 -0.40 -2.52 1.67
CA GLY A 207 -0.39 -3.09 3.01
C GLY A 207 0.46 -4.38 3.06
N HIS A 208 1.40 -4.47 3.99
CA HIS A 208 2.24 -5.65 4.17
C HIS A 208 1.80 -6.46 5.40
N ALA A 209 1.79 -7.79 5.27
CA ALA A 209 1.60 -8.69 6.42
C ALA A 209 2.80 -8.66 7.36
N VAL A 210 3.96 -8.73 6.72
CA VAL A 210 5.28 -8.88 7.30
C VAL A 210 6.27 -8.76 6.16
N GLN A 211 7.40 -8.13 6.44
CA GLN A 211 8.50 -7.95 5.50
C GLN A 211 9.84 -8.15 6.22
N GLY A 212 10.82 -8.67 5.49
CA GLY A 212 12.23 -8.70 5.93
C GLY A 212 13.00 -7.48 5.42
N ASP A 213 14.14 -7.18 6.02
CA ASP A 213 14.94 -6.00 5.60
C ASP A 213 15.39 -6.11 4.15
N GLY A 214 15.15 -5.03 3.39
CA GLY A 214 15.58 -4.89 2.00
C GLY A 214 14.66 -5.47 0.94
N GLU A 215 13.52 -6.08 1.32
CA GLU A 215 12.48 -6.53 0.37
C GLU A 215 13.04 -7.36 -0.81
N VAL A 216 13.97 -8.26 -0.50
CA VAL A 216 14.95 -8.79 -1.47
C VAL A 216 14.33 -9.52 -2.66
N SER A 217 13.16 -10.14 -2.51
CA SER A 217 12.50 -10.87 -3.61
C SER A 217 11.77 -9.98 -4.62
N GLY A 218 11.73 -8.66 -4.43
CA GLY A 218 10.74 -7.78 -5.06
C GLY A 218 9.54 -7.66 -4.12
N PRO A 219 8.28 -7.86 -4.57
CA PRO A 219 7.11 -7.61 -3.72
C PRO A 219 7.17 -8.43 -2.42
N ALA A 220 7.27 -7.74 -1.29
CA ALA A 220 7.02 -8.32 0.01
C ALA A 220 5.54 -8.71 0.12
N ARG A 221 5.22 -9.50 1.16
CA ARG A 221 3.97 -10.24 1.28
C ARG A 221 2.78 -9.26 1.30
N GLY A 222 2.20 -9.02 0.13
CA GLY A 222 1.07 -8.13 -0.08
C GLY A 222 -0.17 -8.67 0.59
N ASN A 223 -0.56 -8.03 1.69
CA ASN A 223 -1.89 -7.98 2.29
C ASN A 223 -2.62 -6.74 1.72
N VAL A 224 -3.79 -6.23 2.11
CA VAL A 224 -4.88 -6.49 3.06
C VAL A 224 -6.14 -6.17 2.25
N PRO A 225 -7.09 -7.08 2.07
CA PRO A 225 -8.45 -6.64 1.77
C PRO A 225 -9.43 -7.14 2.83
N TRP A 226 -10.24 -6.19 3.30
CA TRP A 226 -11.28 -6.40 4.30
C TRP A 226 -12.54 -6.98 3.69
N ARG A 227 -13.19 -7.89 4.44
CA ARG A 227 -14.62 -8.18 4.34
C ARG A 227 -15.28 -7.81 5.67
N ARG A 228 -16.54 -7.37 5.54
CA ARG A 228 -17.45 -6.76 6.52
C ARG A 228 -17.33 -7.22 7.96
#